data_AF-A0A3N5I9G8-F1
#
_entry.id   AF-A0A3N5I9G8-F1
#
_cell.length_a   1.000
_cell.length_b   1.000
_cell.length_c   1.000
_cell.angle_alpha   90.00
_cell.angle_beta   90.00
_cell.angle_gamma   90.00
#
_symmetry.space_group_name_H-M   'P 1'
#
loop_
_entity.id
_entity.type
_entity.pdbx_description
1 polymer ?
#
loop_
_entity_poly.entity_id
_entity_poly.type
_entity_poly.pdbx_seq_one_letter_code
_entity_poly.pdbx_strand_id
1 'polypeptide(L)' 'MLEISFGKTGQTVTRVGLGGEGVLRTHGQTPQAQAVIREALDRGITYFDSA' A
#
# COMPACT_ATOMS: atom_id res chain seq x y z
N MET A 1 -1.83 -12.54 -5.35
CA MET A 1 -0.64 -11.67 -5.31
C MET A 1 0.61 -12.52 -5.12
N LEU A 2 1.80 -12.09 -5.56
CA LEU A 2 3.06 -12.77 -5.21
C LEU A 2 3.59 -12.18 -3.90
N GLU A 3 3.97 -13.02 -2.94
CA GLU A 3 4.56 -12.62 -1.65
C GLU A 3 6.06 -12.94 -1.60
N ILE A 4 6.81 -12.15 -0.83
CA ILE A 4 8.27 -12.28 -0.63
C ILE A 4 8.62 -12.07 0.84
N SER A 5 9.71 -12.70 1.31
CA SER A 5 10.25 -12.47 2.65
C SER A 5 10.79 -11.05 2.78
N PHE A 6 10.38 -10.33 3.83
CA PHE A 6 10.82 -8.97 4.09
C PHE A 6 12.13 -8.96 4.88
N GLY A 7 13.24 -9.11 4.17
CA GLY A 7 14.57 -9.17 4.77
C GLY A 7 14.69 -10.32 5.79
N LYS A 8 15.23 -10.03 6.98
CA LYS A 8 15.40 -10.99 8.08
C LYS A 8 14.32 -10.90 9.16
N THR A 9 13.19 -10.26 8.87
CA THR A 9 12.14 -9.96 9.86
C THR A 9 11.22 -11.16 10.17
N GLY A 10 11.26 -12.20 9.33
CA GLY A 10 10.31 -13.32 9.39
C GLY A 10 8.91 -12.98 8.87
N GLN A 11 8.68 -11.76 8.38
CA GLN A 11 7.42 -11.35 7.75
C GLN A 11 7.44 -11.63 6.25
N THR A 12 6.29 -11.97 5.68
CA THR A 12 6.07 -11.97 4.22
C THR A 12 5.25 -10.75 3.83
N VAL A 13 5.60 -10.13 2.71
CA VAL A 13 4.91 -8.96 2.16
C VAL A 13 4.65 -9.16 0.68
N THR A 14 3.70 -8.42 0.13
CA THR A 14 3.43 -8.45 -1.31
C THR A 14 4.61 -7.88 -2.09
N ARG A 15 4.96 -8.48 -3.22
CA ARG A 15 6.09 -8.02 -4.07
C ARG A 15 5.92 -6.57 -4.55
N VAL A 16 4.68 -6.10 -4.64
CA VAL A 16 4.32 -4.71 -4.96
C VAL A 16 3.63 -4.11 -3.74
N GLY A 17 3.95 -2.86 -3.41
CA GLY A 17 3.33 -2.08 -2.34
C GLY A 17 2.73 -0.76 -2.84
N LEU A 18 1.92 -0.12 -2.00
CA LEU A 18 1.38 1.22 -2.22
C LEU A 18 2.18 2.23 -1.38
N GLY A 19 2.83 3.20 -2.02
CA GLY A 19 3.51 4.30 -1.34
C GLY A 19 2.58 5.49 -1.07
N GLY A 20 2.81 6.20 0.03
CA GLY A 20 1.94 7.26 0.58
C GLY A 20 1.99 8.62 -0.11
N GLU A 21 2.61 8.75 -1.28
CA GLU A 21 2.73 10.03 -2.01
C GLU A 21 1.48 10.36 -2.87
N GLY A 22 1.47 11.54 -3.47
CA GLY A 22 0.38 11.97 -4.35
C GLY A 22 -0.92 12.21 -3.60
N VAL A 23 -2.01 11.55 -4.02
CA VAL A 23 -3.34 11.75 -3.42
C VAL A 23 -3.39 11.38 -1.93
N LEU A 24 -2.57 10.43 -1.50
CA LEU A 24 -2.48 10.00 -0.10
C LEU A 24 -1.83 11.05 0.80
N ARG A 25 -1.02 11.94 0.23
CA ARG A 25 -0.35 13.06 0.92
C ARG A 25 -1.00 14.42 0.68
N THR A 26 -2.06 14.46 -0.14
CA THR A 26 -2.73 15.71 -0.52
C THR A 26 -3.90 16.01 0.42
N HIS A 27 -3.84 17.13 1.12
CA HIS A 27 -4.91 17.58 2.00
C HIS A 27 -6.23 17.80 1.23
N GLY A 28 -7.35 17.47 1.88
CA GLY A 28 -8.69 17.62 1.31
C GLY A 28 -9.12 16.52 0.32
N GLN A 29 -8.27 15.52 0.06
CA GLN A 29 -8.57 14.42 -0.88
C GLN A 29 -8.91 13.08 -0.19
N THR A 30 -9.54 13.12 0.98
CA THR A 30 -9.89 11.91 1.73
C THR A 30 -10.68 10.88 0.90
N PRO A 31 -11.70 11.25 0.10
CA PRO A 31 -12.43 10.27 -0.72
C PRO A 31 -11.53 9.56 -1.74
N GLN A 32 -10.63 10.29 -2.39
CA GLN A 32 -9.73 9.75 -3.40
C GLN A 32 -8.63 8.89 -2.76
N ALA A 33 -8.10 9.31 -1.61
CA ALA A 33 -7.17 8.51 -0.83
C ALA A 33 -7.78 7.16 -0.43
N GLN A 34 -9.03 7.17 0.04
CA GLN A 34 -9.77 5.94 0.35
C GLN A 34 -9.97 5.05 -0.88
N ALA A 35 -10.29 5.64 -2.05
CA ALA A 35 -10.47 4.88 -3.28
C ALA A 35 -9.20 4.14 -3.69
N VAL A 36 -8.03 4.80 -3.62
CA VAL A 36 -6.74 4.17 -3.95
C VAL A 36 -6.38 3.06 -2.96
N ILE A 37 -6.58 3.27 -1.66
CA ILE A 37 -6.32 2.23 -0.64
C ILE A 37 -7.22 1.01 -0.88
N ARG A 38 -8.52 1.22 -1.14
CA ARG A 38 -9.45 0.12 -1.42
C ARG A 38 -9.07 -0.65 -2.67
N GLU A 39 -8.77 0.02 -3.76
CA GLU A 39 -8.32 -0.65 -4.99
C GLU A 39 -7.03 -1.46 -4.74
N ALA A 40 -6.08 -0.93 -3.96
CA ALA A 40 -4.87 -1.66 -3.61
C ALA A 40 -5.21 -2.96 -2.84
N LEU A 41 -6.10 -2.89 -1.86
CA LEU A 41 -6.57 -4.05 -1.11
C LEU A 41 -7.30 -5.06 -2.00
N ASP A 42 -8.18 -4.60 -2.90
CA ASP A 42 -8.93 -5.45 -3.83
C ASP A 42 -8.00 -6.19 -4.82
N ARG A 43 -6.85 -5.59 -5.16
CA ARG A 43 -5.78 -6.23 -5.94
C ARG A 43 -4.89 -7.15 -5.10
N GLY A 44 -5.07 -7.18 -3.79
CA GLY A 44 -4.28 -7.97 -2.85
C GLY A 44 -2.91 -7.38 -2.53
N ILE A 45 -2.73 -6.06 -2.66
CA ILE A 45 -1.56 -5.34 -2.14
C ILE A 45 -1.75 -5.15 -0.64
N THR A 46 -0.80 -5.63 0.17
CA THR A 46 -0.87 -5.54 1.64
C THR A 46 0.33 -4.85 2.27
N TYR A 47 1.33 -4.48 1.48
CA TYR A 47 2.43 -3.62 1.91
C TYR A 47 2.13 -2.15 1.59
N PHE A 48 2.04 -1.33 2.63
CA PHE A 48 1.78 0.11 2.54
C PHE A 48 2.93 0.87 3.19
N ASP A 49 3.52 1.80 2.44
CA ASP A 49 4.64 2.63 2.89
C ASP A 49 4.18 4.07 3.10
N SER A 50 4.61 4.68 4.21
CA SER A 50 4.28 6.07 4.57
C SER A 50 5.49 6.70 5.27
N ALA A 51 5.71 8.00 5.03
CA ALA A 51 6.82 8.79 5.58
C ALA A 51 6.32 9.97 6.41
#